data_AF-D5GLS4-F1
#
_entry.id   AF-D5GLS4-F1
#
_cell.length_a   1.000
_cell.length_b   1.000
_cell.length_c   1.000
_cell.angle_alpha   90.00
_cell.angle_beta   90.00
_cell.angle_gamma   90.00
#
_symmetry.space_group_name_H-M   'P 1'
#
loop_
_entity.id
_entity.type
_entity.pdbx_description
1 polymer ?
#
loop_
_entity_poly.entity_id
_entity_poly.type
_entity_poly.pdbx_seq_one_letter_code
_entity_poly.pdbx_strand_id
1 'polypeptide(L)'
;MSEKLDGVRACWDGETFRSREGNPFYAPAWFTKRMPKDITLDGELFTTRGGFQDCVSIVRTQNKPDAWKFSVTYQIFDIPSMGHKPFEERIAYLKDLFGRLRIRWVHVLEHTICKGRRHLFDTLDKVTANKGEGLMLREPGSLYINNRSKTLMKVKRFFDADAIVRGHERGSGKNSNCTGALRVEMLDDNGEPTGKFFKIGTGLTDKQRQNPPKIGIIVIYRFQELSRDGNPRFPAHMVFVMNKRATRLANAENAEESNRMSSKSVEADFRILLKWSKRCAPAELARFRQDERGANYHKGVFLRIQRCYCGEERCGSTLINNDKLFSPLFIYCL
;
A
#
# COMPACT_ATOMS: atom_id res chain seq x y z
N MET A 1 18.77 4.67 0.59
CA MET A 1 17.38 4.86 0.16
C MET A 1 17.31 6.04 -0.80
N SER A 2 16.42 5.98 -1.77
CA SER A 2 16.18 7.02 -2.78
C SER A 2 14.68 7.13 -3.06
N GLU A 3 14.24 8.21 -3.70
CA GLU A 3 12.87 8.30 -4.19
C GLU A 3 12.60 7.24 -5.26
N LYS A 4 11.44 6.60 -5.21
CA LYS A 4 10.92 5.81 -6.33
C LYS A 4 10.24 6.77 -7.30
N LEU A 5 10.77 6.84 -8.52
CA LEU A 5 10.22 7.66 -9.59
C LEU A 5 9.16 6.87 -10.38
N ASP A 6 8.05 7.54 -10.70
CA ASP A 6 6.97 7.03 -11.57
C ASP A 6 7.20 7.49 -13.01
N GLY A 7 8.28 6.99 -13.62
CA GLY A 7 8.69 7.30 -14.99
C GLY A 7 8.68 6.05 -15.88
N VAL A 8 9.55 6.04 -16.88
CA VAL A 8 9.78 4.89 -17.74
C VAL A 8 11.22 4.40 -17.57
N ARG A 9 11.40 3.23 -16.95
CA ARG A 9 12.73 2.60 -16.84
C ARG A 9 13.39 2.44 -18.21
N ALA A 10 14.62 2.91 -18.32
CA ALA A 10 15.42 2.85 -19.52
C ALA A 10 16.89 2.51 -19.18
N CYS A 11 17.40 1.50 -19.87
CA CYS A 11 18.82 1.17 -19.85
C CYS A 11 19.51 1.85 -21.01
N TRP A 12 20.55 2.64 -20.75
CA TRP A 12 21.45 3.13 -21.78
C TRP A 12 22.51 2.05 -22.05
N ASP A 13 22.61 1.59 -23.29
CA ASP A 13 23.53 0.50 -23.67
C ASP A 13 24.87 0.98 -24.26
N GLY A 14 25.10 2.30 -24.29
CA GLY A 14 26.24 2.93 -24.96
C GLY A 14 25.88 3.60 -26.29
N GLU A 15 24.71 3.28 -26.85
CA GLU A 15 24.24 3.80 -28.13
C GLU A 15 22.79 4.30 -28.08
N THR A 16 21.89 3.54 -27.45
CA THR A 16 20.47 3.82 -27.39
C THR A 16 19.87 3.48 -26.03
N PHE A 17 18.71 4.08 -25.75
CA PHE A 17 17.91 3.73 -24.59
C PHE A 17 17.02 2.54 -24.91
N ARG A 18 17.06 1.51 -24.06
CA ARG A 18 16.22 0.31 -24.17
C ARG A 18 15.28 0.17 -22.99
N SER A 19 14.07 -0.27 -23.27
CA SER A 19 13.11 -0.67 -22.24
C SER A 19 13.53 -1.98 -21.57
N ARG A 20 12.79 -2.37 -20.53
CA ARG A 20 12.95 -3.67 -19.86
C ARG A 20 12.83 -4.86 -20.82
N GLU A 21 12.05 -4.72 -21.89
CA GLU A 21 11.82 -5.76 -22.91
C GLU A 21 12.82 -5.67 -24.06
N GLY A 22 13.78 -4.74 -24.01
CA GLY A 22 14.77 -4.51 -25.06
C GLY A 22 14.31 -3.57 -26.19
N ASN A 23 13.06 -3.10 -26.14
CA ASN A 23 12.51 -2.18 -27.14
C ASN A 23 13.21 -0.82 -27.08
N PRO A 24 13.63 -0.22 -28.22
CA PRO A 24 14.31 1.06 -28.22
C PRO A 24 13.36 2.22 -27.89
N PHE A 25 13.89 3.24 -27.23
CA PHE A 25 13.27 4.56 -27.12
C PHE A 25 13.89 5.53 -28.13
N TYR A 26 13.09 6.46 -28.62
CA TYR A 26 13.48 7.37 -29.70
C TYR A 26 14.01 8.70 -29.16
N ALA A 27 15.06 8.61 -28.34
CA ALA A 27 15.72 9.78 -27.79
C ALA A 27 16.37 10.61 -28.91
N PRO A 28 16.16 11.94 -28.96
CA PRO A 28 16.76 12.78 -29.99
C PRO A 28 18.29 12.77 -29.93
N ALA A 29 18.95 13.00 -31.07
CA ALA A 29 20.41 13.04 -31.14
C ALA A 29 21.04 14.02 -30.13
N TRP A 30 20.41 15.18 -29.89
CA TRP A 30 20.90 16.14 -28.89
C TRP A 30 20.89 15.57 -27.46
N PHE A 31 19.97 14.65 -27.15
CA PHE A 31 19.81 14.05 -25.82
C PHE A 31 20.90 13.01 -25.54
N THR A 32 21.31 12.26 -26.56
CA THR A 32 22.28 11.15 -26.44
C THR A 32 23.71 11.55 -26.80
N LYS A 33 23.93 12.66 -27.54
CA LYS A 33 25.24 13.06 -28.08
C LYS A 33 26.40 13.09 -27.08
N ARG A 34 26.13 13.47 -25.82
CA ARG A 34 27.15 13.61 -24.77
C ARG A 34 27.21 12.41 -23.81
N MET A 35 26.39 11.38 -24.04
CA MET A 35 26.35 10.20 -23.19
C MET A 35 27.60 9.34 -23.41
N PRO A 36 28.12 8.70 -22.35
CA PRO A 36 29.27 7.82 -22.44
C PRO A 36 28.92 6.55 -23.23
N LYS A 37 29.85 6.04 -24.04
CA LYS A 37 29.59 4.89 -24.94
C LYS A 37 30.18 3.57 -24.46
N ASP A 38 31.05 3.62 -23.48
CA ASP A 38 31.85 2.53 -22.92
C ASP A 38 31.22 1.88 -21.69
N ILE A 39 30.08 2.41 -21.23
CA ILE A 39 29.38 1.94 -20.03
C ILE A 39 27.90 1.79 -20.29
N THR A 40 27.27 0.91 -19.51
CA THR A 40 25.82 0.77 -19.49
C THR A 40 25.25 1.44 -18.24
N LEU A 41 24.11 2.11 -18.37
CA LEU A 41 23.46 2.83 -17.27
C LEU A 41 22.04 2.30 -17.07
N ASP A 42 21.60 2.24 -15.82
CA ASP A 42 20.22 1.93 -15.46
C ASP A 42 19.60 3.13 -14.76
N GLY A 43 18.42 3.51 -15.22
CA GLY A 43 17.78 4.75 -14.82
C GLY A 43 16.33 4.83 -15.25
N GLU A 44 15.73 5.97 -14.94
CA GLU A 44 14.35 6.29 -15.26
C GLU A 44 14.33 7.49 -16.22
N LEU A 45 13.67 7.37 -17.37
CA LEU A 45 13.22 8.54 -18.12
C LEU A 45 12.05 9.16 -17.36
N PHE A 46 12.17 10.42 -16.98
CA PHE A 46 11.28 11.06 -16.02
C PHE A 46 10.95 12.49 -16.41
N THR A 47 9.69 12.88 -16.27
CA THR A 47 9.21 14.24 -16.54
C THR A 47 8.98 15.00 -15.23
N THR A 48 7.93 14.61 -14.50
CA THR A 48 7.53 15.19 -13.23
C THR A 48 6.74 14.16 -12.43
N ARG A 49 6.54 14.43 -11.14
CA ARG A 49 5.72 13.60 -10.26
C ARG A 49 4.27 13.55 -10.76
N GLY A 50 3.71 12.35 -10.88
CA GLY A 50 2.39 12.11 -11.49
C GLY A 50 2.33 12.30 -13.01
N GLY A 51 3.49 12.50 -13.67
CA GLY A 51 3.62 12.72 -15.11
C GLY A 51 3.85 11.45 -15.93
N PHE A 52 3.58 10.26 -15.38
CA PHE A 52 3.87 8.98 -16.03
C PHE A 52 3.27 8.85 -17.44
N GLN A 53 1.99 9.19 -17.61
CA GLN A 53 1.31 9.10 -18.91
C GLN A 53 1.94 10.03 -19.96
N ASP A 54 2.28 11.25 -19.55
CA ASP A 54 2.95 12.22 -20.42
C ASP A 54 4.35 11.73 -20.80
N CYS A 55 5.09 11.18 -19.83
CA CYS A 55 6.41 10.59 -20.06
C CYS A 55 6.34 9.45 -21.09
N VAL A 56 5.44 8.48 -20.89
CA VAL A 56 5.22 7.37 -21.83
C VAL A 56 4.88 7.88 -23.23
N SER A 57 3.98 8.86 -23.33
CA SER A 57 3.57 9.47 -24.60
C SER A 57 4.76 10.08 -25.35
N ILE A 58 5.66 10.77 -24.66
CA ILE A 58 6.83 11.41 -25.25
C ILE A 58 7.87 10.38 -25.69
N VAL A 59 8.27 9.47 -24.79
CA VAL A 59 9.46 8.62 -25.01
C VAL A 59 9.22 7.48 -26.01
N ARG A 60 7.96 7.06 -26.19
CA ARG A 60 7.59 6.01 -27.15
C ARG A 60 7.27 6.54 -28.55
N THR A 61 7.09 7.85 -28.71
CA THR A 61 6.73 8.43 -30.01
C THR A 61 7.97 8.73 -30.85
N GLN A 62 8.00 8.23 -32.07
CA GLN A 62 9.04 8.55 -33.05
C GLN A 62 8.91 10.00 -33.56
N ASN A 63 10.03 10.59 -33.99
CA ASN A 63 10.07 11.87 -34.71
C ASN A 63 9.46 13.07 -33.97
N LYS A 64 9.49 13.10 -32.63
CA LYS A 64 9.06 14.24 -31.80
C LYS A 64 10.18 14.79 -30.92
N PRO A 65 11.28 15.32 -31.51
CA PRO A 65 12.42 15.78 -30.73
C PRO A 65 12.12 16.97 -29.82
N ASP A 66 11.16 17.82 -30.20
CA ASP A 66 10.77 18.98 -29.39
C ASP A 66 10.00 18.59 -28.13
N ALA A 67 9.26 17.47 -28.16
CA ALA A 67 8.51 16.99 -26.99
C ALA A 67 9.43 16.55 -25.84
N TRP A 68 10.66 16.13 -26.15
CA TRP A 68 11.68 15.80 -25.16
C TRP A 68 12.30 17.04 -24.51
N LYS A 69 12.35 18.15 -25.25
CA LYS A 69 13.05 19.37 -24.85
C LYS A 69 12.40 19.96 -23.60
N PHE A 70 13.19 20.15 -22.55
CA PHE A 70 12.76 20.64 -21.23
C PHE A 70 11.73 19.78 -20.48
N SER A 71 11.20 18.73 -21.09
CA SER A 71 10.19 17.86 -20.48
C SER A 71 10.78 16.60 -19.88
N VAL A 72 11.78 15.99 -20.54
CA VAL A 72 12.32 14.67 -20.15
C VAL A 72 13.72 14.81 -19.57
N THR A 73 13.95 14.12 -18.46
CA THR A 73 15.27 13.93 -17.84
C THR A 73 15.57 12.44 -17.74
N TYR A 74 16.86 12.08 -17.66
CA TYR A 74 17.30 10.74 -17.35
C TYR A 74 17.87 10.68 -15.94
N GLN A 75 17.20 9.94 -15.06
CA GLN A 75 17.50 9.83 -13.64
C GLN A 75 18.20 8.49 -13.39
N ILE A 76 19.53 8.51 -13.37
CA ILE A 76 20.38 7.32 -13.24
C ILE A 76 20.40 6.84 -11.80
N PHE A 77 20.15 5.56 -11.57
CA PHE A 77 20.24 4.96 -10.24
C PHE A 77 21.19 3.77 -10.16
N ASP A 78 21.75 3.28 -11.28
CA ASP A 78 22.82 2.27 -11.28
C ASP A 78 23.64 2.24 -12.58
N ILE A 79 24.73 1.45 -12.58
CA ILE A 79 25.67 1.22 -13.69
C ILE A 79 25.94 -0.29 -13.86
N PRO A 80 25.16 -1.01 -14.68
CA PRO A 80 25.30 -2.46 -14.83
C PRO A 80 26.68 -2.94 -15.29
N SER A 81 27.40 -2.15 -16.12
CA SER A 81 28.76 -2.49 -16.58
C SER A 81 29.78 -2.56 -15.44
N MET A 82 29.52 -1.88 -14.32
CA MET A 82 30.32 -1.96 -13.09
C MET A 82 29.66 -2.87 -12.04
N GLY A 83 28.80 -3.78 -12.46
CA GLY A 83 27.96 -4.58 -11.56
C GLY A 83 28.68 -5.47 -10.57
N HIS A 84 29.95 -5.79 -10.84
CA HIS A 84 30.85 -6.54 -9.95
C HIS A 84 31.34 -5.73 -8.74
N LYS A 85 31.13 -4.40 -8.72
CA LYS A 85 31.51 -3.52 -7.61
C LYS A 85 30.37 -3.33 -6.61
N PRO A 86 30.67 -3.04 -5.34
CA PRO A 86 29.69 -2.58 -4.35
C PRO A 86 28.86 -1.38 -4.83
N PHE A 87 27.60 -1.30 -4.41
CA PHE A 87 26.68 -0.23 -4.82
C PHE A 87 27.22 1.18 -4.56
N GLU A 88 27.89 1.39 -3.43
CA GLU A 88 28.45 2.69 -3.05
C GLU A 88 29.54 3.14 -4.03
N GLU A 89 30.41 2.23 -4.47
CA GLU A 89 31.42 2.52 -5.49
C GLU A 89 30.78 2.87 -6.83
N ARG A 90 29.71 2.14 -7.22
CA ARG A 90 28.96 2.39 -8.46
C ARG A 90 28.34 3.80 -8.45
N ILE A 91 27.70 4.19 -7.34
CA ILE A 91 27.12 5.54 -7.20
C ILE A 91 28.18 6.63 -7.13
N ALA A 92 29.31 6.39 -6.44
CA ALA A 92 30.41 7.35 -6.37
C ALA A 92 31.00 7.63 -7.77
N TYR A 93 31.22 6.57 -8.56
CA TYR A 93 31.67 6.68 -9.94
C TYR A 93 30.69 7.50 -10.80
N LEU A 94 29.38 7.21 -10.69
CA LEU A 94 28.36 7.97 -11.43
C LEU A 94 28.37 9.46 -11.07
N LYS A 95 28.50 9.79 -9.78
CA LYS A 95 28.56 11.18 -9.31
C LYS A 95 29.78 11.92 -9.86
N ASP A 96 30.96 11.29 -9.87
CA ASP A 96 32.15 11.88 -10.48
C ASP A 96 31.97 12.10 -11.99
N LEU A 97 31.56 11.04 -12.70
CA LEU A 97 31.42 11.06 -14.16
C LEU A 97 30.44 12.15 -14.61
N PHE A 98 29.24 12.17 -14.04
CA PHE A 98 28.22 13.16 -14.43
C PHE A 98 28.46 14.54 -13.82
N GLY A 99 29.24 14.63 -12.73
CA GLY A 99 29.78 15.88 -12.21
C GLY A 99 30.74 16.57 -13.20
N ARG A 100 31.58 15.79 -13.88
CA ARG A 100 32.49 16.28 -14.94
C ARG A 100 31.77 16.55 -16.26
N LEU A 101 30.89 15.65 -16.69
CA LEU A 101 30.18 15.79 -17.96
C LEU A 101 29.17 16.96 -17.94
N ARG A 102 28.57 17.29 -16.79
CA ARG A 102 27.64 18.44 -16.64
C ARG A 102 26.55 18.45 -17.72
N ILE A 103 25.88 17.32 -17.90
CA ILE A 103 24.77 17.19 -18.85
C ILE A 103 23.48 17.61 -18.13
N ARG A 104 22.82 18.67 -18.63
CA ARG A 104 21.72 19.33 -17.89
C ARG A 104 20.47 18.46 -17.69
N TRP A 105 20.22 17.50 -18.57
CA TRP A 105 19.04 16.63 -18.54
C TRP A 105 19.34 15.23 -17.98
N VAL A 106 20.54 15.01 -17.44
CA VAL A 106 20.95 13.73 -16.86
C VAL A 106 21.35 13.97 -15.41
N HIS A 107 20.76 13.20 -14.51
CA HIS A 107 20.95 13.36 -13.08
C HIS A 107 21.24 12.00 -12.46
N VAL A 108 22.19 11.95 -11.53
CA VAL A 108 22.39 10.78 -10.68
C VAL A 108 21.42 10.91 -9.51
N LEU A 109 20.53 9.93 -9.38
CA LEU A 109 19.50 9.93 -8.36
C LEU A 109 20.13 9.97 -6.96
N GLU A 110 19.63 10.86 -6.12
CA GLU A 110 20.16 11.00 -4.77
C GLU A 110 19.84 9.79 -3.90
N HIS A 111 20.85 9.34 -3.16
CA HIS A 111 20.74 8.24 -2.21
C HIS A 111 21.18 8.73 -0.83
N THR A 112 20.38 8.42 0.18
CA THR A 112 20.64 8.73 1.59
C THR A 112 20.69 7.46 2.43
N ILE A 113 21.48 7.45 3.50
CA ILE A 113 21.53 6.31 4.43
C ILE A 113 20.22 6.25 5.22
N CYS A 114 19.53 5.12 5.17
CA CYS A 114 18.35 4.89 6.01
C CYS A 114 18.80 4.60 7.45
N LYS A 115 18.35 5.40 8.41
CA LYS A 115 18.80 5.33 9.81
C LYS A 115 17.90 4.42 10.68
N GLY A 116 16.97 3.71 10.04
CA GLY A 116 15.96 2.88 10.70
C GLY A 116 14.54 3.21 10.25
N ARG A 117 13.58 2.47 10.80
CA ARG A 117 12.15 2.50 10.38
C ARG A 117 11.52 3.88 10.46
N ARG A 118 11.80 4.65 11.52
CA ARG A 118 11.26 6.01 11.67
C ARG A 118 11.73 6.93 10.54
N HIS A 119 13.04 6.94 10.24
CA HIS A 119 13.60 7.75 9.14
C HIS A 119 13.02 7.32 7.79
N LEU A 120 12.81 6.02 7.58
CA LEU A 120 12.16 5.50 6.37
C LEU A 120 10.73 6.04 6.20
N PHE A 121 9.92 5.94 7.26
CA PHE A 121 8.52 6.35 7.21
C PHE A 121 8.35 7.87 7.11
N ASP A 122 9.13 8.64 7.87
CA ASP A 122 9.11 10.10 7.79
C ASP A 122 9.50 10.58 6.37
N THR A 123 10.47 9.92 5.74
CA THR A 123 10.87 10.24 4.35
C THR A 123 9.80 9.82 3.35
N LEU A 124 9.17 8.66 3.55
CA LEU A 124 8.07 8.20 2.69
C LEU A 124 6.88 9.17 2.75
N ASP A 125 6.55 9.67 3.94
CA ASP A 125 5.47 10.64 4.14
C ASP A 125 5.78 11.96 3.44
N LYS A 126 7.01 12.45 3.55
CA LYS A 126 7.46 13.64 2.82
C LYS A 126 7.39 13.46 1.31
N VAL A 127 7.82 12.32 0.77
CA VAL A 127 7.80 12.04 -0.67
C VAL A 127 6.36 11.97 -1.17
N THR A 128 5.51 11.18 -0.51
CA THR A 128 4.10 10.99 -0.88
C THR A 128 3.26 12.27 -0.73
N ALA A 129 3.48 13.07 0.31
CA ALA A 129 2.83 14.38 0.47
C ALA A 129 3.14 15.34 -0.69
N ASN A 130 4.31 15.18 -1.31
CA ASN A 130 4.71 15.93 -2.50
C ASN A 130 4.44 15.17 -3.81
N LYS A 131 3.46 14.24 -3.82
CA LYS A 131 3.01 13.43 -4.97
C LYS A 131 4.06 12.46 -5.54
N GLY A 132 5.12 12.15 -4.79
CA GLY A 132 6.09 11.13 -5.19
C GLY A 132 5.54 9.72 -4.97
N GLU A 133 6.02 8.74 -5.74
CA GLU A 133 5.43 7.40 -5.80
C GLU A 133 5.77 6.53 -4.57
N GLY A 134 6.95 6.75 -3.98
CA GLY A 134 7.44 5.96 -2.85
C GLY A 134 8.95 6.04 -2.70
N LEU A 135 9.55 5.01 -2.11
CA LEU A 135 10.99 4.91 -1.92
C LEU A 135 11.56 3.60 -2.47
N MET A 136 12.84 3.64 -2.80
CA MET A 136 13.67 2.48 -3.12
C MET A 136 14.73 2.29 -2.04
N LEU A 137 14.90 1.04 -1.59
CA LEU A 137 15.94 0.62 -0.67
C LEU A 137 16.94 -0.25 -1.41
N ARG A 138 18.22 0.07 -1.26
CA ARG A 138 19.32 -0.78 -1.69
C ARG A 138 20.08 -1.25 -0.44
N GLU A 139 20.41 -2.53 -0.42
CA GLU A 139 21.30 -3.12 0.59
C GLU A 139 22.74 -2.58 0.41
N PRO A 140 23.39 -2.10 1.47
CA PRO A 140 24.77 -1.65 1.41
C PRO A 140 25.72 -2.75 0.94
N GLY A 141 26.73 -2.39 0.14
CA GLY A 141 27.70 -3.36 -0.37
C GLY A 141 27.17 -4.33 -1.44
N SER A 142 25.89 -4.27 -1.81
CA SER A 142 25.30 -5.21 -2.76
C SER A 142 25.84 -5.06 -4.17
N LEU A 143 26.07 -6.20 -4.82
CA LEU A 143 26.40 -6.27 -6.25
C LEU A 143 25.16 -6.00 -7.11
N TYR A 144 25.37 -5.67 -8.38
CA TYR A 144 24.29 -5.51 -9.34
C TYR A 144 23.67 -6.88 -9.69
N ILE A 145 22.35 -6.96 -9.64
CA ILE A 145 21.59 -8.17 -10.00
C ILE A 145 20.51 -7.75 -10.99
N ASN A 146 20.59 -8.25 -12.22
CA ASN A 146 19.62 -7.96 -13.28
C ASN A 146 18.35 -8.82 -13.19
N ASN A 147 17.85 -9.04 -11.97
CA ASN A 147 16.73 -9.93 -11.68
C ASN A 147 16.06 -9.52 -10.37
N ARG A 148 14.97 -10.22 -10.05
CA ARG A 148 14.33 -10.23 -8.72
C ARG A 148 15.41 -10.47 -7.65
N SER A 149 15.55 -9.53 -6.71
CA SER A 149 16.57 -9.56 -5.66
C SER A 149 16.08 -8.92 -4.37
N LYS A 150 16.42 -9.55 -3.23
CA LYS A 150 16.21 -8.99 -1.90
C LYS A 150 17.08 -7.75 -1.62
N THR A 151 18.14 -7.54 -2.39
CA THR A 151 19.08 -6.42 -2.25
C THR A 151 18.50 -5.09 -2.76
N LEU A 152 17.36 -5.13 -3.47
CA LEU A 152 16.62 -3.97 -3.96
C LEU A 152 15.16 -4.10 -3.56
N MET A 153 14.64 -3.20 -2.72
CA MET A 153 13.25 -3.24 -2.27
C MET A 153 12.51 -1.95 -2.60
N LYS A 154 11.23 -2.08 -2.93
CA LYS A 154 10.33 -0.95 -3.10
C LYS A 154 9.48 -0.76 -1.84
N VAL A 155 9.35 0.48 -1.40
CA VAL A 155 8.54 0.87 -0.26
C VAL A 155 7.48 1.84 -0.74
N LYS A 156 6.21 1.42 -0.62
CA LYS A 156 5.05 2.18 -1.07
C LYS A 156 3.97 2.16 0.00
N ARG A 157 3.18 3.24 0.07
CA ARG A 157 1.93 3.24 0.83
C ARG A 157 0.85 2.51 0.05
N PHE A 158 0.00 1.85 0.80
CA PHE A 158 -1.22 1.27 0.32
C PHE A 158 -2.37 1.76 1.19
N PHE A 159 -3.53 1.88 0.57
CA PHE A 159 -4.78 2.25 1.22
C PHE A 159 -5.73 1.07 1.09
N ASP A 160 -6.49 0.81 2.15
CA ASP A 160 -7.56 -0.16 2.15
C ASP A 160 -8.89 0.61 2.16
N ALA A 161 -9.86 0.16 1.37
CA ALA A 161 -11.19 0.74 1.31
C ALA A 161 -12.23 -0.34 1.01
N ASP A 162 -13.49 0.01 1.24
CA ASP A 162 -14.62 -0.89 1.05
C ASP A 162 -15.28 -0.67 -0.31
N ALA A 163 -15.70 -1.75 -0.96
CA ALA A 163 -16.51 -1.70 -2.17
C ALA A 163 -17.59 -2.78 -2.14
N ILE A 164 -18.75 -2.50 -2.71
CA ILE A 164 -19.84 -3.47 -2.83
C ILE A 164 -19.77 -4.18 -4.18
N VAL A 165 -19.87 -5.51 -4.17
CA VAL A 165 -19.87 -6.31 -5.40
C VAL A 165 -21.17 -6.08 -6.16
N ARG A 166 -21.04 -5.66 -7.42
CA ARG A 166 -22.17 -5.39 -8.32
C ARG A 166 -22.24 -6.36 -9.50
N GLY A 167 -21.18 -7.12 -9.74
CA GLY A 167 -21.16 -8.17 -10.75
C GLY A 167 -19.82 -8.87 -10.83
N HIS A 168 -19.74 -9.83 -11.75
CA HIS A 168 -18.54 -10.60 -12.05
C HIS A 168 -18.19 -10.47 -13.53
N GLU A 169 -16.90 -10.54 -13.82
CA GLU A 169 -16.37 -10.52 -15.18
C GLU A 169 -15.70 -11.85 -15.45
N ARG A 170 -15.94 -12.42 -16.63
CA ARG A 170 -15.31 -13.68 -17.05
C ARG A 170 -13.79 -13.49 -17.20
N GLY A 171 -13.02 -14.45 -16.73
CA GLY A 171 -11.57 -14.43 -16.91
C GLY A 171 -11.15 -14.76 -18.34
N SER A 172 -9.89 -14.51 -18.63
CA SER A 172 -9.23 -14.87 -19.88
C SER A 172 -7.96 -15.69 -19.59
N GLY A 173 -7.41 -16.35 -20.61
CA GLY A 173 -6.22 -17.19 -20.49
C GLY A 173 -6.42 -18.27 -19.43
N LYS A 174 -5.52 -18.33 -18.43
CA LYS A 174 -5.58 -19.30 -17.33
C LYS A 174 -6.88 -19.28 -16.52
N ASN A 175 -7.63 -18.17 -16.57
CA ASN A 175 -8.88 -17.97 -15.82
C ASN A 175 -10.13 -18.03 -16.73
N SER A 176 -10.05 -18.56 -17.94
CA SER A 176 -11.15 -18.56 -18.93
C SER A 176 -12.45 -19.23 -18.45
N ASN A 177 -12.33 -20.19 -17.53
CA ASN A 177 -13.42 -20.97 -16.97
C ASN A 177 -13.90 -20.46 -15.60
N CYS A 178 -13.40 -19.33 -15.12
CA CYS A 178 -13.74 -18.80 -13.80
C CYS A 178 -13.84 -17.27 -13.79
N THR A 179 -14.15 -16.69 -12.63
CA THR A 179 -14.22 -15.24 -12.48
C THR A 179 -12.84 -14.60 -12.65
N GLY A 180 -12.73 -13.70 -13.62
CA GLY A 180 -11.54 -12.90 -13.89
C GLY A 180 -11.43 -11.69 -12.97
N ALA A 181 -12.55 -11.00 -12.76
CA ALA A 181 -12.61 -9.82 -11.90
C ALA A 181 -13.97 -9.64 -11.26
N LEU A 182 -14.01 -8.92 -10.15
CA LEU A 182 -15.24 -8.39 -9.56
C LEU A 182 -15.50 -7.01 -10.16
N ARG A 183 -16.72 -6.77 -10.64
CA ARG A 183 -17.22 -5.42 -10.89
C ARG A 183 -17.81 -4.91 -9.58
N VAL A 184 -17.24 -3.85 -9.04
CA VAL A 184 -17.59 -3.31 -7.73
C VAL A 184 -17.95 -1.84 -7.82
N GLU A 185 -18.69 -1.37 -6.83
CA GLU A 185 -18.98 0.05 -6.61
C GLU A 185 -18.29 0.51 -5.32
N MET A 186 -17.60 1.64 -5.38
CA MET A 186 -16.89 2.23 -4.25
C MET A 186 -17.86 2.70 -3.17
N LEU A 187 -17.54 2.40 -1.91
CA LEU A 187 -18.24 2.95 -0.75
C LEU A 187 -17.47 4.15 -0.18
N ASP A 188 -18.19 5.11 0.39
CA ASP A 188 -17.60 6.19 1.19
C ASP A 188 -17.27 5.74 2.63
N ASP A 189 -16.73 6.65 3.44
CA ASP A 189 -16.37 6.36 4.84
C ASP A 189 -17.59 6.02 5.73
N ASN A 190 -18.80 6.37 5.29
CA ASN A 190 -20.05 6.01 5.96
C ASN A 190 -20.58 4.64 5.49
N GLY A 191 -19.95 4.02 4.49
CA GLY A 191 -20.36 2.76 3.90
C GLY A 191 -21.45 2.90 2.84
N GLU A 192 -21.69 4.10 2.31
CA GLU A 192 -22.72 4.36 1.31
C GLU A 192 -22.15 4.31 -0.11
N PRO A 193 -22.91 3.79 -1.10
CA PRO A 193 -22.44 3.69 -2.48
C PRO A 193 -22.24 5.05 -3.13
N THR A 194 -21.05 5.27 -3.67
CA THR A 194 -20.66 6.55 -4.30
C THR A 194 -21.13 6.71 -5.75
N GLY A 195 -21.70 5.66 -6.37
CA GLY A 195 -21.99 5.62 -7.80
C GLY A 195 -20.78 5.34 -8.70
N LYS A 196 -19.58 5.19 -8.12
CA LYS A 196 -18.35 4.97 -8.89
C LYS A 196 -18.02 3.48 -9.01
N PHE A 197 -17.93 3.00 -10.25
CA PHE A 197 -17.68 1.60 -10.55
C PHE A 197 -16.24 1.36 -11.02
N PHE A 198 -15.65 0.26 -10.55
CA PHE A 198 -14.33 -0.19 -11.00
C PHE A 198 -14.22 -1.73 -10.93
N LYS A 199 -13.10 -2.27 -11.43
CA LYS A 199 -12.85 -3.71 -11.48
C LYS A 199 -11.73 -4.10 -10.51
N ILE A 200 -11.91 -5.20 -9.78
CA ILE A 200 -10.88 -5.84 -8.96
C ILE A 200 -10.52 -7.20 -9.59
N GLY A 201 -9.40 -7.25 -10.31
CA GLY A 201 -8.94 -8.46 -11.01
C GLY A 201 -7.82 -9.24 -10.31
N THR A 202 -7.24 -8.69 -9.24
CA THR A 202 -6.10 -9.27 -8.51
C THR A 202 -6.44 -9.51 -7.04
N GLY A 203 -5.67 -10.33 -6.34
CA GLY A 203 -5.91 -10.66 -4.93
C GLY A 203 -6.97 -11.74 -4.68
N LEU A 204 -7.68 -12.19 -5.72
CA LEU A 204 -8.56 -13.37 -5.65
C LEU A 204 -7.74 -14.66 -5.72
N THR A 205 -7.95 -15.56 -4.76
CA THR A 205 -7.44 -16.93 -4.81
C THR A 205 -8.18 -17.75 -5.85
N ASP A 206 -7.60 -18.86 -6.31
CA ASP A 206 -8.24 -19.72 -7.30
C ASP A 206 -9.61 -20.25 -6.82
N LYS A 207 -9.73 -20.57 -5.52
CA LYS A 207 -11.00 -20.92 -4.87
C LYS A 207 -12.02 -19.78 -4.94
N GLN A 208 -11.59 -18.54 -4.70
CA GLN A 208 -12.45 -17.36 -4.83
C GLN A 208 -12.81 -17.07 -6.29
N ARG A 209 -12.02 -17.49 -7.28
CA ARG A 209 -12.40 -17.33 -8.70
C ARG A 209 -13.45 -18.34 -9.14
N GLN A 210 -13.39 -19.55 -8.59
CA GLN A 210 -14.40 -20.59 -8.84
C GLN A 210 -15.72 -20.29 -8.11
N ASN A 211 -15.63 -19.74 -6.90
CA ASN A 211 -16.77 -19.32 -6.10
C ASN A 211 -16.58 -17.84 -5.68
N PRO A 212 -16.89 -16.88 -6.57
CA PRO A 212 -16.68 -15.46 -6.31
C PRO A 212 -17.59 -14.93 -5.20
N PRO A 213 -17.16 -13.88 -4.49
CA PRO A 213 -18.04 -13.16 -3.57
C PRO A 213 -19.34 -12.77 -4.25
N LYS A 214 -20.45 -13.07 -3.59
CA LYS A 214 -21.79 -12.80 -4.10
C LYS A 214 -22.00 -11.32 -4.34
N ILE A 215 -22.83 -11.00 -5.32
CA ILE A 215 -23.33 -9.65 -5.56
C ILE A 215 -24.02 -9.15 -4.28
N GLY A 216 -23.77 -7.89 -3.92
CA GLY A 216 -24.29 -7.24 -2.71
C GLY A 216 -23.39 -7.36 -1.47
N ILE A 217 -22.33 -8.17 -1.51
CA ILE A 217 -21.36 -8.28 -0.41
C ILE A 217 -20.33 -7.15 -0.49
N ILE A 218 -19.89 -6.67 0.68
CA ILE A 218 -18.80 -5.71 0.81
C ILE A 218 -17.46 -6.45 0.82
N VAL A 219 -16.54 -6.01 -0.03
CA VAL A 219 -15.16 -6.47 -0.09
C VAL A 219 -14.23 -5.36 0.38
N ILE A 220 -13.18 -5.72 1.11
CA ILE A 220 -12.06 -4.82 1.36
C ILE A 220 -11.09 -4.99 0.18
N TYR A 221 -10.73 -3.88 -0.45
CA TYR A 221 -9.72 -3.84 -1.48
C TYR A 221 -8.59 -2.91 -1.08
N ARG A 222 -7.39 -3.28 -1.51
CA ARG A 222 -6.17 -2.51 -1.32
C ARG A 222 -5.77 -1.83 -2.62
N PHE A 223 -5.36 -0.58 -2.57
CA PHE A 223 -4.90 0.18 -3.73
C PHE A 223 -3.74 1.12 -3.36
N GLN A 224 -3.05 1.66 -4.36
CA GLN A 224 -1.89 2.53 -4.12
C GLN A 224 -2.26 4.01 -4.08
N GLU A 225 -3.12 4.44 -5.00
CA GLU A 225 -3.58 5.83 -5.15
C GLU A 225 -4.83 5.86 -6.03
N LEU A 226 -5.49 7.01 -6.14
CA LEU A 226 -6.60 7.23 -7.06
C LEU A 226 -6.10 7.83 -8.39
N SER A 227 -6.72 7.50 -9.51
CA SER A 227 -6.50 8.15 -10.82
C SER A 227 -7.04 9.58 -10.82
N ARG A 228 -6.79 10.35 -11.90
CA ARG A 228 -7.38 11.69 -12.08
C ARG A 228 -8.91 11.65 -12.04
N ASP A 229 -9.50 10.59 -12.60
CA ASP A 229 -10.94 10.34 -12.57
C ASP A 229 -11.41 9.78 -11.21
N GLY A 230 -10.50 9.65 -10.24
CA GLY A 230 -10.72 9.17 -8.88
C GLY A 230 -10.97 7.66 -8.76
N ASN A 231 -10.50 6.84 -9.71
CA ASN A 231 -10.60 5.38 -9.64
C ASN A 231 -9.36 4.78 -8.96
N PRO A 232 -9.49 3.73 -8.13
CA PRO A 232 -8.33 3.10 -7.51
C PRO A 232 -7.35 2.54 -8.54
N ARG A 233 -6.05 2.87 -8.40
CA ARG A 233 -4.96 2.27 -9.19
C ARG A 233 -4.46 1.00 -8.53
N PHE A 234 -4.36 -0.05 -9.36
CA PHE A 234 -3.93 -1.40 -8.97
C PHE A 234 -4.72 -2.01 -7.79
N PRO A 235 -6.07 -2.02 -7.84
CA PRO A 235 -6.85 -2.57 -6.76
C PRO A 235 -6.68 -4.09 -6.67
N ALA A 236 -6.40 -4.57 -5.46
CA ALA A 236 -6.29 -5.98 -5.12
C ALA A 236 -7.28 -6.35 -4.03
N HIS A 237 -8.03 -7.43 -4.25
CA HIS A 237 -8.91 -7.99 -3.25
C HIS A 237 -8.10 -8.44 -2.02
N MET A 238 -8.54 -8.06 -0.82
CA MET A 238 -7.91 -8.48 0.43
C MET A 238 -8.76 -9.53 1.13
N VAL A 239 -9.94 -9.15 1.61
CA VAL A 239 -10.81 -10.00 2.45
C VAL A 239 -12.27 -9.67 2.19
N PHE A 240 -13.15 -10.66 2.40
CA PHE A 240 -14.59 -10.48 2.45
C PHE A 240 -15.04 -9.97 3.82
N VAL A 241 -15.88 -8.94 3.84
CA VAL A 241 -16.62 -8.55 5.05
C VAL A 241 -18.06 -9.00 4.87
N MET A 242 -18.50 -9.96 5.68
CA MET A 242 -19.92 -10.33 5.71
C MET A 242 -20.72 -9.09 6.11
N ASN A 243 -21.77 -8.82 5.33
CA ASN A 243 -22.56 -7.59 5.37
C ASN A 243 -23.03 -7.25 6.80
N LYS A 244 -22.53 -6.15 7.39
CA LYS A 244 -22.92 -5.68 8.73
C LYS A 244 -24.42 -5.37 8.84
N ARG A 245 -25.13 -5.10 7.72
CA ARG A 245 -26.60 -4.95 7.70
C ARG A 245 -27.31 -6.30 7.93
N ALA A 246 -26.79 -7.39 7.35
CA ALA A 246 -27.30 -8.73 7.60
C ALA A 246 -27.03 -9.18 9.04
N THR A 247 -25.88 -8.80 9.61
CA THR A 247 -25.57 -9.08 11.02
C THR A 247 -26.45 -8.28 11.99
N ARG A 248 -26.80 -7.02 11.67
CA ARG A 248 -27.71 -6.22 12.50
C ARG A 248 -29.15 -6.75 12.47
N LEU A 249 -29.65 -7.15 11.30
CA LEU A 249 -30.99 -7.73 11.16
C LEU A 249 -31.07 -9.11 11.80
N ALA A 250 -30.09 -9.99 11.57
CA ALA A 250 -30.04 -11.31 12.19
C ALA A 250 -29.84 -11.24 13.71
N ASN A 251 -29.09 -10.28 14.23
CA ASN A 251 -28.94 -10.08 15.67
C ASN A 251 -30.19 -9.45 16.32
N ALA A 252 -30.99 -8.68 15.56
CA ALA A 252 -32.25 -8.14 16.06
C ALA A 252 -33.34 -9.23 16.16
N GLU A 253 -33.45 -10.11 15.16
CA GLU A 253 -34.37 -11.26 15.20
C GLU A 253 -34.00 -12.24 16.33
N ASN A 254 -32.72 -12.55 16.50
CA ASN A 254 -32.25 -13.42 17.60
C ASN A 254 -32.44 -12.76 18.99
N ALA A 255 -32.39 -11.43 19.10
CA ALA A 255 -32.63 -10.73 20.36
C ALA A 255 -34.12 -10.73 20.75
N GLU A 256 -35.03 -10.63 19.77
CA GLU A 256 -36.47 -10.76 20.01
C GLU A 256 -36.86 -12.19 20.42
N GLU A 257 -36.25 -13.21 19.79
CA GLU A 257 -36.51 -14.62 20.11
C GLU A 257 -35.90 -15.02 21.47
N SER A 258 -34.72 -14.48 21.82
CA SER A 258 -34.11 -14.64 23.15
C SER A 258 -34.90 -13.94 24.26
N ASN A 259 -35.47 -12.75 24.01
CA ASN A 259 -36.37 -12.07 24.98
C ASN A 259 -37.71 -12.79 25.13
N ARG A 260 -38.19 -13.47 24.09
CA ARG A 260 -39.42 -14.28 24.14
C ARG A 260 -39.22 -15.61 24.87
N MET A 261 -37.99 -16.14 24.89
CA MET A 261 -37.61 -17.31 25.70
C MET A 261 -37.23 -16.94 27.15
N SER A 262 -36.60 -15.79 27.41
CA SER A 262 -36.19 -15.40 28.77
C SER A 262 -37.38 -15.06 29.67
N SER A 263 -38.50 -14.57 29.12
CA SER A 263 -39.72 -14.28 29.87
C SER A 263 -40.43 -15.53 30.42
N LYS A 264 -40.10 -16.75 29.93
CA LYS A 264 -40.61 -18.02 30.46
C LYS A 264 -39.67 -18.73 31.43
N SER A 265 -38.45 -18.21 31.65
CA SER A 265 -37.39 -18.87 32.45
C SER A 265 -37.04 -18.14 33.76
N VAL A 266 -37.56 -16.93 33.99
CA VAL A 266 -37.17 -16.12 35.17
C VAL A 266 -37.91 -16.51 36.46
N GLU A 267 -38.88 -17.43 36.41
CA GLU A 267 -39.64 -17.82 37.61
C GLU A 267 -39.09 -19.06 38.35
N ALA A 268 -38.00 -19.68 37.87
CA ALA A 268 -37.45 -20.90 38.47
C ALA A 268 -36.13 -20.73 39.25
N ASP A 269 -35.32 -19.70 38.99
CA ASP A 269 -33.92 -19.66 39.48
C ASP A 269 -33.60 -18.72 40.65
N PHE A 270 -34.63 -18.13 41.30
CA PHE A 270 -34.41 -17.30 42.50
C PHE A 270 -34.19 -18.09 43.80
N ARG A 271 -34.29 -19.43 43.79
CA ARG A 271 -34.11 -20.28 44.98
C ARG A 271 -32.69 -20.83 45.18
N ILE A 272 -31.80 -20.71 44.21
CA ILE A 272 -30.45 -21.32 44.28
C ILE A 272 -29.37 -20.32 44.75
N LEU A 273 -29.56 -19.02 44.55
CA LEU A 273 -28.55 -17.98 44.86
C LEU A 273 -28.53 -17.49 46.32
N LEU A 274 -29.45 -17.95 47.19
CA LEU A 274 -29.48 -17.59 48.61
C LEU A 274 -28.73 -18.56 49.56
N LYS A 275 -28.09 -19.61 49.02
CA LYS A 275 -27.31 -20.59 49.82
C LYS A 275 -25.79 -20.41 49.77
N TRP A 276 -25.27 -19.44 49.02
CA TRP A 276 -23.81 -19.27 48.84
C TRP A 276 -23.18 -18.04 49.53
N SER A 277 -23.94 -17.23 50.29
CA SER A 277 -23.39 -16.02 50.94
C SER A 277 -23.01 -16.17 52.43
N LYS A 278 -22.86 -17.39 52.96
CA LYS A 278 -22.38 -17.63 54.33
C LYS A 278 -21.08 -18.43 54.34
N ARG A 279 -19.97 -17.79 53.97
CA ARG A 279 -18.59 -18.06 54.43
C ARG A 279 -17.62 -17.22 53.60
N CYS A 280 -17.23 -16.06 54.15
CA CYS A 280 -15.89 -15.49 54.14
C CYS A 280 -15.95 -14.10 54.79
N ALA A 281 -15.10 -13.89 55.78
CA ALA A 281 -14.94 -12.67 56.55
C ALA A 281 -13.62 -11.97 56.12
N PRO A 282 -13.32 -10.73 56.55
CA PRO A 282 -12.97 -9.64 55.64
C PRO A 282 -11.60 -9.00 55.94
N ALA A 283 -10.77 -8.82 54.91
CA ALA A 283 -9.73 -7.79 54.87
C ALA A 283 -9.27 -7.61 53.41
N GLU A 284 -8.88 -6.39 53.04
CA GLU A 284 -8.41 -5.96 51.70
C GLU A 284 -9.44 -5.44 50.69
N LEU A 285 -10.59 -4.93 51.17
CA LEU A 285 -11.56 -4.18 50.36
C LEU A 285 -11.58 -2.67 50.65
N ALA A 286 -10.43 -2.07 50.96
CA ALA A 286 -10.34 -0.64 51.27
C ALA A 286 -9.12 0.03 50.60
N ARG A 287 -9.26 0.36 49.30
CA ARG A 287 -8.58 1.51 48.66
C ARG A 287 -9.16 1.94 47.31
N PHE A 288 -10.38 1.52 46.96
CA PHE A 288 -11.09 1.92 45.73
C PHE A 288 -12.38 2.73 46.01
N ARG A 289 -12.42 3.49 47.11
CA ARG A 289 -13.51 4.44 47.41
C ARG A 289 -12.94 5.78 47.87
N GLN A 290 -12.68 6.63 46.89
CA GLN A 290 -12.50 8.09 46.91
C GLN A 290 -11.85 8.36 45.55
N ASP A 291 -12.60 8.60 44.47
CA ASP A 291 -12.83 10.00 44.06
C ASP A 291 -13.98 10.19 43.04
N GLU A 292 -15.11 9.49 43.20
CA GLU A 292 -16.33 9.83 42.45
C GLU A 292 -17.10 10.96 43.14
N ARG A 293 -16.57 12.18 43.12
CA ARG A 293 -17.37 13.40 43.30
C ARG A 293 -16.77 14.58 42.52
N GLY A 294 -17.33 14.85 41.35
CA GLY A 294 -17.35 16.20 40.77
C GLY A 294 -16.87 16.31 39.32
N ALA A 295 -17.79 16.11 38.35
CA ALA A 295 -18.01 17.02 37.22
C ALA A 295 -18.95 16.37 36.19
N ASN A 296 -20.19 16.83 36.16
CA ASN A 296 -21.06 16.72 35.00
C ASN A 296 -20.44 17.52 33.84
N TYR A 297 -20.33 16.96 32.63
CA TYR A 297 -20.83 17.56 31.39
C TYR A 297 -20.58 16.66 30.15
N HIS A 298 -21.68 16.51 29.38
CA HIS A 298 -21.83 16.22 27.95
C HIS A 298 -21.26 14.96 27.27
N LYS A 299 -22.22 14.08 26.93
CA LYS A 299 -22.48 13.46 25.60
C LYS A 299 -21.27 12.97 24.80
N GLY A 300 -21.03 11.66 24.90
CA GLY A 300 -21.11 10.76 23.76
C GLY A 300 -19.85 10.53 22.93
N VAL A 301 -19.09 9.49 23.26
CA VAL A 301 -18.39 8.62 22.30
C VAL A 301 -18.32 7.20 22.88
N PHE A 302 -18.99 6.23 22.26
CA PHE A 302 -18.78 4.81 22.56
C PHE A 302 -17.48 4.36 21.89
N LEU A 303 -16.41 4.21 22.67
CA LEU A 303 -15.18 3.54 22.24
C LEU A 303 -15.38 2.03 22.35
N ARG A 304 -15.51 1.33 21.21
CA ARG A 304 -15.58 -0.13 21.20
C ARG A 304 -14.15 -0.69 21.19
N ILE A 305 -13.74 -1.24 22.34
CA ILE A 305 -12.52 -2.04 22.49
C ILE A 305 -12.66 -3.28 21.59
N GLN A 306 -11.80 -3.42 20.59
CA GLN A 306 -11.70 -4.64 19.80
C GLN A 306 -10.64 -5.53 20.46
N ARG A 307 -11.10 -6.62 21.10
CA ARG A 307 -10.24 -7.69 21.60
C ARG A 307 -9.45 -8.27 20.42
N CYS A 308 -8.13 -8.13 20.46
CA CYS A 308 -7.22 -8.96 19.67
C CYS A 308 -7.29 -10.39 20.23
N TYR A 309 -7.80 -11.34 19.44
CA TYR A 309 -7.46 -12.74 19.63
C TYR A 309 -6.06 -12.95 19.04
N CYS A 310 -5.03 -12.86 19.89
CA CYS A 310 -3.77 -13.55 19.66
C CYS A 310 -3.72 -14.70 20.66
N GLY A 311 -3.78 -15.92 20.16
CA GLY A 311 -3.26 -17.06 20.90
C GLY A 311 -1.75 -16.90 21.01
N GLU A 312 -1.25 -17.18 22.22
CA GLU A 312 0.14 -17.46 22.60
C GLU A 312 1.10 -16.26 22.81
N GLU A 313 1.16 -15.86 24.09
CA GLU A 313 2.35 -15.54 24.90
C GLU A 313 3.55 -14.78 24.28
N ARG A 314 3.62 -13.46 24.53
CA ARG A 314 4.57 -12.88 25.51
C ARG A 314 4.36 -11.36 25.67
N CYS A 315 4.19 -10.95 26.92
CA CYS A 315 4.08 -9.56 27.37
C CYS A 315 5.36 -8.76 27.09
N GLY A 316 5.19 -7.58 26.50
CA GLY A 316 6.18 -6.50 26.45
C GLY A 316 5.45 -5.17 26.30
N SER A 317 5.22 -4.47 27.41
CA SER A 317 4.49 -3.21 27.47
C SER A 317 5.24 -2.10 26.71
N THR A 318 4.61 -1.49 25.70
CA THR A 318 5.01 -0.18 25.19
C THR A 318 3.78 0.73 25.16
N LEU A 319 3.80 1.77 26.00
CA LEU A 319 2.84 2.87 25.98
C LEU A 319 2.95 3.61 24.63
N ILE A 320 1.85 3.72 23.89
CA ILE A 320 1.77 4.52 22.66
C ILE A 320 0.67 5.57 22.87
N ASN A 321 1.08 6.84 22.82
CA ASN A 321 0.21 8.01 22.80
C ASN A 321 -0.65 8.04 21.53
N ASN A 322 -1.90 8.50 21.71
CA ASN A 322 -2.92 8.68 20.69
C ASN A 322 -2.48 9.58 19.53
N ASP A 323 -3.19 9.43 18.41
CA ASP A 323 -3.11 10.17 17.13
C ASP A 323 -2.17 9.60 16.07
N LYS A 324 -2.61 8.51 15.42
CA LYS A 324 -2.50 8.25 13.96
C LYS A 324 -3.13 6.89 13.64
N LEU A 325 -4.16 6.88 12.80
CA LEU A 325 -4.63 5.68 12.10
C LEU A 325 -3.48 5.18 11.20
N PHE A 326 -2.75 4.16 11.65
CA PHE A 326 -1.71 3.54 10.85
C PHE A 326 -2.34 2.66 9.76
N SER A 327 -2.21 3.07 8.50
CA SER A 327 -2.40 2.16 7.37
C SER A 327 -1.24 1.15 7.34
N PRO A 328 -1.50 -0.16 7.13
CA PRO A 328 -0.46 -1.17 7.14
C PRO A 328 0.45 -1.02 5.92
N LEU A 329 1.73 -0.72 6.17
CA LEU A 329 2.75 -0.57 5.13
C LEU A 329 3.41 -1.92 4.83
N PHE A 330 3.56 -2.25 3.54
CA PHE A 330 4.19 -3.49 3.09
C PHE A 330 5.51 -3.19 2.38
N ILE A 331 6.59 -3.85 2.84
CA ILE A 331 7.89 -3.87 2.16
C ILE A 331 7.88 -5.08 1.22
N TYR A 332 8.04 -4.85 -0.08
CA TYR A 332 8.12 -5.92 -1.07
C TYR A 332 9.57 -6.10 -1.52
N CYS A 333 10.10 -7.33 -1.39
CA CYS A 333 11.33 -7.75 -2.07
C CYS A 333 11.08 -7.77 -3.59
N LEU A 334 11.89 -7.05 -4.37
CA LEU A 334 11.82 -7.14 -5.82
C LEU A 334 12.39 -8.42 -6.34
#